data_AF-A0A2M6W1E0-F1
#
_entry.id   AF-A0A2M6W1E0-F1
#
_cell.length_a   1.000
_cell.length_b   1.000
_cell.length_c   1.000
_cell.angle_alpha   90.00
_cell.angle_beta   90.00
_cell.angle_gamma   90.00
#
_symmetry.space_group_name_H-M   'P 1'
#
loop_
_entity.id
_entity.type
_entity.pdbx_description
1 polymer ?
#
loop_
_entity_poly.entity_id
_entity_poly.type
_entity_poly.pdbx_seq_one_letter_code
_entity_poly.pdbx_strand_id
1 'polypeptide(L)' 'MKTDKQTIGDWGEAVAARFLLGKKYCIVKTQYRTKQGEIDIIAWHTKSH' A
#
# COMPACT_ATOMS: atom_id res chain seq x y z
N MET A 1 -11.78 10.84 -14.75
CA MET A 1 -12.65 10.09 -13.83
C MET A 1 -12.01 8.73 -13.60
N LYS A 2 -11.90 8.26 -12.35
CA LYS A 2 -11.40 6.90 -12.08
C LYS A 2 -12.46 5.89 -12.52
N THR A 3 -12.03 4.73 -13.00
CA THR A 3 -12.96 3.63 -13.29
C THR A 3 -13.44 2.98 -11.99
N ASP A 4 -14.54 2.24 -12.04
CA ASP A 4 -15.03 1.49 -10.88
C ASP A 4 -13.97 0.49 -10.37
N LYS A 5 -13.23 -0.13 -11.30
CA LYS A 5 -12.11 -1.01 -10.97
C LYS A 5 -11.00 -0.29 -10.20
N GLN A 6 -10.64 0.92 -10.62
CA GLN A 6 -9.63 1.72 -9.91
C GLN A 6 -10.11 2.12 -8.52
N THR A 7 -11.39 2.48 -8.39
CA THR A 7 -11.99 2.85 -7.09
C THR A 7 -11.99 1.67 -6.12
N ILE A 8 -12.35 0.47 -6.59
CA ILE A 8 -12.30 -0.75 -5.79
C ILE A 8 -10.87 -1.10 -5.40
N GLY A 9 -9.91 -0.94 -6.32
CA GLY A 9 -8.49 -1.13 -6.05
C GLY A 9 -7.96 -0.19 -4.97
N ASP A 10 -8.24 1.11 -5.08
CA ASP A 10 -7.85 2.12 -4.10
C ASP A 10 -8.44 1.79 -2.70
N TRP A 11 -9.69 1.34 -2.66
CA TRP A 11 -10.34 0.93 -1.41
C TRP A 11 -9.65 -0.30 -0.79
N GLY A 12 -9.31 -1.31 -1.61
CA GLY A 12 -8.59 -2.50 -1.17
C GLY A 12 -7.21 -2.18 -0.60
N GLU A 13 -6.44 -1.34 -1.30
CA GLU A 13 -5.14 -0.84 -0.82
C GLU A 13 -5.28 -0.11 0.52
N ALA A 14 -6.29 0.75 0.66
CA ALA A 14 -6.55 1.47 1.90
C ALA A 14 -6.88 0.53 3.07
N VAL A 15 -7.68 -0.51 2.83
CA VAL A 15 -8.00 -1.54 3.84
C VAL A 15 -6.74 -2.30 4.26
N ALA A 16 -5.91 -2.71 3.30
CA ALA A 16 -4.65 -3.41 3.57
C ALA A 16 -3.64 -2.54 4.35
N ALA A 17 -3.50 -1.27 3.98
CA ALA A 17 -2.64 -0.32 4.70
C ALA A 17 -3.10 -0.14 6.15
N ARG A 18 -4.40 -0.01 6.40
CA ARG A 18 -4.97 0.11 7.76
C ARG A 18 -4.71 -1.14 8.59
N PHE A 19 -4.82 -2.33 7.99
CA PHE A 19 -4.48 -3.58 8.67
C PHE A 19 -3.02 -3.62 9.09
N LEU A 20 -2.09 -3.26 8.20
CA LEU A 20 -0.65 -3.22 8.48
C LEU A 20 -0.31 -2.23 9.59
N LEU A 21 -0.89 -1.03 9.56
CA LEU A 21 -0.75 -0.04 10.64
C LEU A 21 -1.25 -0.59 11.98
N GLY A 22 -2.40 -1.30 11.99
CA GLY A 22 -2.92 -1.98 13.18
C GLY A 22 -1.97 -3.06 13.72
N LYS A 23 -1.20 -3.71 12.83
CA LYS A 23 -0.13 -4.66 13.16
C LYS A 23 1.22 -4.01 13.50
N LYS A 24 1.25 -2.69 13.70
CA LYS A 24 2.46 -1.91 14.04
C LYS A 24 3.52 -1.85 12.94
N TYR A 25 3.16 -2.13 11.70
CA TYR A 25 4.03 -1.84 10.57
C TYR A 25 4.07 -0.33 10.30
N CYS A 26 5.21 0.15 9.82
CA CYS A 26 5.38 1.51 9.30
C CYS A 26 5.26 1.48 7.78
N ILE A 27 4.22 2.12 7.23
CA ILE A 27 4.07 2.30 5.78
C ILE A 27 5.14 3.27 5.28
N VAL A 28 5.92 2.85 4.29
CA VAL A 28 7.00 3.64 3.67
C VAL A 28 6.51 4.31 2.40
N LYS A 29 5.79 3.55 1.57
CA LYS A 29 5.29 4.01 0.28
C LYS A 29 4.10 3.16 -0.15
N THR A 30 3.15 3.77 -0.82
CA THR A 30 2.10 3.05 -1.55
C THR A 30 2.14 3.43 -3.03
N GLN A 31 1.49 2.63 -3.88
CA GLN A 31 1.43 2.82 -5.33
C GLN A 31 2.82 3.03 -5.94
N TYR A 32 3.79 2.21 -5.54
CA TYR A 32 5.15 2.30 -6.06
C TYR A 32 5.21 1.69 -7.46
N ARG A 33 5.67 2.47 -8.43
CA ARG A 33 5.78 2.04 -9.83
C ARG A 33 7.19 2.21 -10.34
N THR A 34 7.64 1.25 -11.12
CA THR A 34 8.92 1.23 -11.83
C THR A 34 8.70 0.79 -13.28
N LYS A 35 9.75 0.84 -14.11
CA LYS A 35 9.66 0.30 -15.49
C LYS A 35 9.47 -1.23 -15.51
N GLN A 36 9.81 -1.90 -14.41
CA GLN A 36 9.80 -3.36 -14.29
C GLN A 36 8.53 -3.89 -13.61
N GLY A 37 7.68 -3.02 -13.04
CA GLY A 37 6.44 -3.44 -12.39
C GLY A 37 5.95 -2.46 -11.32
N GLU A 38 5.06 -2.94 -10.46
CA GLU A 38 4.49 -2.16 -9.38
C GLU A 38 4.43 -2.93 -8.06
N ILE A 39 4.41 -2.18 -6.97
CA ILE A 39 4.21 -2.65 -5.60
C ILE A 39 3.16 -1.75 -4.96
N ASP A 40 2.03 -2.33 -4.54
CA ASP A 40 0.93 -1.58 -3.96
C ASP A 40 1.31 -0.93 -2.61
N ILE A 41 2.00 -1.67 -1.74
CA ILE A 41 2.39 -1.20 -0.39
C ILE A 41 3.78 -1.70 -0.02
N ILE A 42 4.64 -0.79 0.44
CA ILE A 42 5.96 -1.07 1.03
C ILE A 42 5.89 -0.68 2.51
N ALA A 43 6.19 -1.61 3.41
CA ALA A 43 6.12 -1.39 4.85
C ALA A 43 7.21 -2.13 5.63
N TRP A 44 7.62 -1.56 6.77
CA TRP A 44 8.57 -2.17 7.71
C TRP A 44 7.84 -2.69 8.95
N HIS A 45 8.12 -3.92 9.39
CA HIS A 45 7.62 -4.45 10.67
C HIS A 45 8.44 -3.93 11.86
N THR A 46 9.76 -4.10 11.78
CA THR A 46 10.75 -3.50 12.68
C THR A 46 11.59 -2.54 11.85
N LYS A 47 11.42 -1.24 12.08
CA LYS A 47 12.31 -0.24 11.48
C LYS A 47 13.63 -0.33 12.24
N SER A 48 14.61 -1.05 11.71
CA SER A 48 15.98 -0.97 12.26
C SER A 48 16.45 0.48 12.10
N HIS A 49 16.80 1.10 13.22
CA HIS A 49 17.40 2.44 13.28
C HIS A 49 18.79 2.45 12.66
#